data_AF-A0A7Y8C5T2-F1
#
_entry.id   AF-A0A7Y8C5T2-F1
#
_cell.length_a   1.000
_cell.length_b   1.000
_cell.length_c   1.000
_cell.angle_alpha   90.00
_cell.angle_beta   90.00
_cell.angle_gamma   90.00
#
_symmetry.space_group_name_H-M   'P 1'
#
loop_
_entity.id
_entity.type
_entity.pdbx_description
1 polymer ?
#
loop_
_entity_poly.entity_id
_entity_poly.type
_entity_poly.pdbx_seq_one_letter_code
_entity_poly.pdbx_strand_id
1 'polypeptide(L)'
;MAANEARQVRFAERVITVELARALSPRVREERAKCARVCPETGALELGIGLIGMARGEVASEALINLLGLRLDGAGSEEVGCQILSRGKALGHQLEKTQPGPVAEHCNKTFNALRKRELFDVSDVGAESVCRTDSEILSARKELLQAINSNVVCESE
;
A
#
# COMPACT_ATOMS: atom_id res chain seq x y z
N MET A 1 23.57 6.92 -1.11
CA MET A 1 22.67 5.93 -0.47
C MET A 1 21.20 6.38 -0.50
N ALA A 2 20.84 7.56 0.01
CA ALA A 2 19.44 8.05 0.02
C ALA A 2 18.74 8.08 -1.36
N ALA A 3 19.45 8.46 -2.43
CA ALA A 3 18.86 8.48 -3.78
C ALA A 3 18.47 7.09 -4.32
N ASN A 4 19.17 6.03 -3.88
CA ASN A 4 18.85 4.66 -4.27
C ASN A 4 17.61 4.16 -3.51
N GLU A 5 17.54 4.42 -2.21
CA GLU A 5 16.37 4.08 -1.38
C GLU A 5 15.10 4.75 -1.93
N ALA A 6 15.14 6.06 -2.20
CA ALA A 6 13.99 6.77 -2.76
C ALA A 6 13.55 6.21 -4.13
N ARG A 7 14.47 5.67 -4.93
CA ARG A 7 14.14 4.99 -6.19
C ARG A 7 13.44 3.65 -5.93
N GLN A 8 13.92 2.87 -4.95
CA GLN A 8 13.36 1.58 -4.59
C GLN A 8 11.96 1.73 -3.96
N VAL A 9 11.78 2.70 -3.06
CA VAL A 9 10.48 3.00 -2.43
C VAL A 9 9.44 3.38 -3.50
N ARG A 10 9.77 4.31 -4.40
CA ARG A 10 8.85 4.70 -5.50
C ARG A 10 8.54 3.53 -6.44
N PHE A 11 9.50 2.65 -6.68
CA PHE A 11 9.27 1.45 -7.47
C PHE A 11 8.30 0.50 -6.76
N ALA A 12 8.46 0.29 -5.45
CA ALA A 12 7.57 -0.54 -4.66
C ALA A 12 6.15 0.03 -4.60
N GLU A 13 5.96 1.33 -4.33
CA GLU A 13 4.63 1.98 -4.33
C GLU A 13 3.91 1.80 -5.68
N ARG A 14 4.65 1.96 -6.78
CA ARG A 14 4.15 1.68 -8.14
C ARG A 14 3.68 0.23 -8.27
N VAL A 15 4.51 -0.74 -7.90
CA VAL A 15 4.19 -2.17 -8.01
C VAL A 15 2.95 -2.52 -7.17
N ILE A 16 2.90 -2.04 -5.93
CA ILE A 16 1.75 -2.25 -5.03
C ILE A 16 0.46 -1.74 -5.68
N THR A 17 0.47 -0.52 -6.22
CA THR A 17 -0.72 0.09 -6.82
C THR A 17 -1.16 -0.62 -8.09
N VAL A 18 -0.21 -1.03 -8.95
CA VAL A 18 -0.50 -1.78 -10.19
C VAL A 18 -1.08 -3.16 -9.88
N GLU A 19 -0.47 -3.89 -8.94
CA GLU A 19 -0.94 -5.23 -8.60
C GLU A 19 -2.27 -5.21 -7.86
N LEU A 20 -2.51 -4.22 -6.99
CA LEU A 20 -3.84 -4.02 -6.39
C LEU A 20 -4.90 -3.75 -7.45
N ALA A 21 -4.65 -2.83 -8.39
CA ALA A 21 -5.61 -2.52 -9.45
C ALA A 21 -5.92 -3.75 -10.33
N ARG A 22 -4.90 -4.54 -10.67
CA ARG A 22 -5.07 -5.79 -11.42
C ARG A 22 -5.83 -6.85 -10.64
N ALA A 23 -5.55 -6.99 -9.35
CA ALA A 23 -6.27 -7.92 -8.47
C ALA A 23 -7.75 -7.55 -8.33
N LEU A 24 -8.09 -6.26 -8.40
CA LEU A 24 -9.48 -5.79 -8.34
C LEU A 24 -10.25 -5.95 -9.65
N SER A 25 -9.58 -6.15 -10.79
CA SER A 25 -10.23 -6.30 -12.10
C SER A 25 -10.79 -7.71 -12.30
N PRO A 26 -12.12 -7.90 -12.43
CA PRO A 26 -12.69 -9.19 -12.75
C PRO A 26 -12.14 -9.77 -14.05
N ARG A 27 -11.92 -8.91 -15.06
CA ARG A 27 -11.37 -9.33 -16.34
C ARG A 27 -9.96 -9.91 -16.20
N VAL A 28 -9.06 -9.20 -15.51
CA VAL A 28 -7.69 -9.68 -15.28
C VAL A 28 -7.71 -10.97 -14.47
N ARG A 29 -8.57 -11.07 -13.44
CA ARG A 29 -8.73 -12.30 -12.66
C ARG A 29 -9.17 -13.48 -13.51
N GLU A 30 -10.12 -13.28 -14.42
CA GLU A 30 -10.55 -14.34 -15.34
C GLU A 30 -9.47 -14.75 -16.33
N GLU A 31 -8.72 -13.78 -16.89
CA GLU A 31 -7.59 -14.05 -17.78
C GLU A 31 -6.49 -14.85 -17.03
N ARG A 32 -6.22 -14.49 -15.78
CA ARG A 32 -5.29 -15.23 -14.90
C ARG A 32 -5.80 -16.63 -14.54
N ALA A 33 -7.09 -16.81 -14.29
CA ALA A 33 -7.67 -18.13 -14.02
C ALA A 33 -7.57 -19.09 -15.22
N LYS A 34 -7.56 -18.55 -16.45
CA LYS A 34 -7.42 -19.31 -17.71
C LYS A 34 -5.96 -19.64 -18.05
N CYS A 35 -5.01 -19.20 -17.23
CA CYS A 35 -3.59 -19.31 -17.46
C CYS A 35 -3.09 -20.73 -17.17
N ALA A 36 -2.77 -21.48 -18.23
CA ALA A 36 -2.37 -22.89 -18.13
C ALA A 36 -0.96 -23.15 -17.54
N ARG A 37 -0.15 -22.09 -17.33
CA ARG A 37 1.16 -22.15 -16.66
C ARG A 37 1.37 -20.90 -15.83
N VAL A 38 2.01 -21.06 -14.66
CA VAL A 38 2.42 -20.05 -13.66
C VAL A 38 2.06 -18.63 -14.09
N CYS A 39 0.80 -18.27 -13.86
CA CYS A 39 0.47 -16.86 -13.90
C CYS A 39 1.16 -16.21 -12.70
N PRO A 40 1.90 -15.10 -12.89
CA PRO A 40 2.50 -14.39 -11.78
C PRO A 40 1.37 -13.83 -10.93
N GLU A 41 0.96 -14.59 -9.91
CA GLU A 41 0.02 -14.16 -8.89
C GLU A 41 0.70 -14.15 -7.53
N THR A 42 0.37 -13.07 -6.81
CA THR A 42 0.36 -12.95 -5.34
C THR A 42 1.72 -13.04 -4.66
N GLY A 43 2.26 -11.89 -4.28
CA GLY A 43 3.56 -11.76 -3.64
C GLY A 43 4.23 -10.46 -3.99
N ALA A 44 4.07 -9.94 -5.22
CA ALA A 44 4.72 -8.68 -5.61
C ALA A 44 4.20 -7.48 -4.80
N LEU A 45 2.93 -7.51 -4.39
CA LEU A 45 2.33 -6.51 -3.52
C LEU A 45 2.95 -6.58 -2.12
N GLU A 46 2.95 -7.76 -1.51
CA GLU A 46 3.48 -8.03 -0.17
C GLU A 46 4.99 -7.76 -0.12
N LEU A 47 5.74 -8.22 -1.12
CA LEU A 47 7.17 -7.93 -1.28
C LEU A 47 7.43 -6.43 -1.46
N GLY A 48 6.55 -5.72 -2.18
CA GLY A 48 6.61 -4.27 -2.30
C GLY A 48 6.45 -3.59 -0.94
N ILE A 49 5.46 -4.01 -0.15
CA ILE A 49 5.22 -3.48 1.19
C ILE A 49 6.42 -3.79 2.10
N GLY A 50 6.89 -5.04 2.10
CA GLY A 50 8.06 -5.47 2.86
C GLY A 50 9.32 -4.69 2.48
N LEU A 51 9.53 -4.39 1.19
CA LEU A 51 10.65 -3.57 0.73
C LEU A 51 10.60 -2.15 1.31
N ILE A 52 9.43 -1.52 1.33
CA ILE A 52 9.24 -0.21 1.96
C ILE A 52 9.46 -0.33 3.48
N GLY A 53 8.91 -1.39 4.09
CA GLY A 53 9.02 -1.71 5.50
C GLY A 53 10.45 -1.82 6.01
N MET A 54 11.32 -2.51 5.26
CA MET A 54 12.74 -2.69 5.60
C MET A 54 13.58 -1.40 5.47
N ALA A 55 13.18 -0.48 4.59
CA ALA A 55 13.88 0.79 4.41
C ALA A 55 13.60 1.75 5.58
N ARG A 56 14.63 2.34 6.19
CA ARG A 56 14.48 3.12 7.44
C ARG A 56 14.48 4.64 7.26
N GLY A 57 14.66 5.15 6.05
CA GLY A 57 14.66 6.59 5.79
C GLY A 57 13.28 7.23 5.84
N GLU A 58 13.28 8.56 5.86
CA GLU A 58 12.05 9.37 5.91
C GLU A 58 11.11 9.08 4.75
N VAL A 59 11.65 8.89 3.53
CA VAL A 59 10.89 8.55 2.33
C VAL A 59 10.15 7.22 2.49
N ALA A 60 10.75 6.24 3.15
CA ALA A 60 10.10 4.95 3.41
C ALA A 60 9.00 5.07 4.47
N SER A 61 9.21 5.88 5.51
CA SER A 61 8.16 6.18 6.51
C SER A 61 6.97 6.90 5.88
N GLU A 62 7.22 7.89 5.03
CA GLU A 62 6.18 8.59 4.27
C GLU A 62 5.42 7.63 3.35
N ALA A 63 6.14 6.77 2.63
CA ALA A 63 5.52 5.77 1.77
C ALA A 63 4.63 4.79 2.55
N LEU A 64 5.08 4.26 3.71
CA LEU A 64 4.22 3.41 4.55
C LEU A 64 2.94 4.11 4.99
N ILE A 65 3.03 5.38 5.38
CA ILE A 65 1.86 6.19 5.74
C ILE A 65 0.95 6.39 4.53
N ASN A 66 1.52 6.64 3.35
CA ASN A 66 0.77 6.82 2.11
C ASN A 66 0.05 5.54 1.67
N LEU A 67 0.56 4.35 2.01
CA LEU A 67 -0.15 3.08 1.77
C LEU A 67 -1.48 2.99 2.52
N LEU A 68 -1.69 3.79 3.59
CA LEU A 68 -3.00 3.88 4.25
C LEU A 68 -4.09 4.45 3.33
N GLY A 69 -3.70 5.11 2.23
CA GLY A 69 -4.61 5.57 1.19
C GLY A 69 -5.13 4.46 0.28
N LEU A 70 -4.53 3.27 0.28
CA LEU A 70 -4.97 2.15 -0.56
C LEU A 70 -6.03 1.29 0.17
N ARG A 71 -7.02 0.79 -0.57
CA ARG A 71 -7.95 -0.25 -0.13
C ARG A 71 -7.31 -1.62 -0.28
N LEU A 72 -6.36 -1.90 0.61
CA LEU A 72 -5.82 -3.23 0.79
C LEU A 72 -6.78 -4.07 1.64
N ASP A 73 -6.89 -5.35 1.29
CA ASP A 73 -7.58 -6.39 2.06
C ASP A 73 -6.62 -7.56 2.35
N GLY A 74 -7.07 -8.49 3.20
CA GLY A 74 -6.32 -9.70 3.57
C GLY A 74 -4.86 -9.44 3.94
N ALA A 75 -3.96 -10.24 3.36
CA ALA A 75 -2.53 -10.22 3.63
C ALA A 75 -1.88 -8.85 3.36
N GLY A 76 -2.33 -8.11 2.34
CA GLY A 76 -1.78 -6.78 2.03
C GLY A 76 -2.06 -5.76 3.13
N SER A 77 -3.27 -5.76 3.70
CA SER A 77 -3.61 -4.86 4.81
C SER A 77 -2.88 -5.23 6.10
N GLU A 78 -2.73 -6.54 6.36
CA GLU A 78 -2.00 -7.06 7.51
C GLU A 78 -0.51 -6.68 7.43
N GLU A 79 0.12 -6.89 6.27
CA GLU A 79 1.54 -6.57 6.03
C GLU A 79 1.82 -5.07 6.26
N VAL A 80 0.98 -4.16 5.74
CA VAL A 80 1.12 -2.71 6.04
C VAL A 80 1.01 -2.44 7.53
N GLY A 81 0.04 -3.04 8.20
CA GLY A 81 -0.12 -2.93 9.64
C GLY A 81 1.15 -3.37 10.38
N CYS A 82 1.71 -4.53 10.03
CA CYS A 82 2.91 -5.07 10.64
C CYS A 82 4.15 -4.22 10.39
N GLN A 83 4.33 -3.69 9.18
CA GLN A 83 5.45 -2.78 8.91
C GLN A 83 5.34 -1.45 9.67
N ILE A 84 4.12 -0.98 9.95
CA ILE A 84 3.91 0.21 10.79
C ILE A 84 4.17 -0.11 12.27
N LEU A 85 3.63 -1.23 12.77
CA LEU A 85 3.79 -1.66 14.16
C LEU A 85 5.24 -1.97 14.51
N SER A 86 6.02 -2.54 13.58
CA SER A 86 7.44 -2.83 13.80
C SER A 86 8.28 -1.57 14.02
N ARG A 87 7.84 -0.41 13.50
CA ARG A 87 8.46 0.90 13.78
C ARG A 87 7.93 1.55 15.06
N GLY A 88 6.78 1.10 15.54
CA GLY A 88 6.17 1.49 16.80
C GLY A 88 6.10 3.01 17.00
N LYS A 89 6.55 3.48 18.17
CA LYS A 89 6.46 4.90 18.56
C LYS A 89 7.18 5.86 17.60
N ALA A 90 8.24 5.41 16.92
CA ALA A 90 8.98 6.26 15.98
C ALA A 90 8.11 6.71 14.80
N LEU A 91 7.30 5.78 14.26
CA LEU A 91 6.33 6.12 13.21
C LEU A 91 5.01 6.64 13.79
N GLY A 92 4.66 6.26 15.02
CA GLY A 92 3.46 6.74 15.72
C GLY A 92 3.33 8.27 15.74
N HIS A 93 4.41 9.00 16.06
CA HIS A 93 4.39 10.46 16.03
C HIS A 93 4.18 11.08 14.65
N GLN A 94 4.63 10.42 13.60
CA GLN A 94 4.37 10.86 12.22
C GLN A 94 2.91 10.57 11.86
N LEU A 95 2.43 9.38 12.22
CA LEU A 95 1.07 8.93 11.99
C LEU A 95 0.02 9.82 12.69
N GLU A 96 0.30 10.32 13.89
CA GLU A 96 -0.55 11.30 14.60
C GLU A 96 -0.74 12.61 13.81
N LYS A 97 0.30 13.03 13.08
CA LYS A 97 0.31 14.28 12.32
C LYS A 97 -0.25 14.11 10.90
N THR A 98 -0.40 12.87 10.43
CA THR A 98 -0.91 12.56 9.10
C THR A 98 -2.34 13.07 8.95
N GLN A 99 -2.56 13.91 7.94
CA GLN A 99 -3.90 14.33 7.52
C GLN A 99 -4.42 13.37 6.44
N PRO A 100 -5.71 12.99 6.47
CA PRO A 100 -6.27 12.05 5.50
C PRO A 100 -6.27 12.60 4.07
N GLY A 101 -6.58 13.89 3.89
CA GLY A 101 -6.68 14.52 2.58
C GLY A 101 -5.43 14.36 1.70
N PRO A 102 -4.21 14.71 2.18
CA PRO A 102 -2.97 14.48 1.44
C PRO A 102 -2.72 13.01 1.08
N VAL A 103 -3.06 12.07 1.97
CA VAL A 103 -2.89 10.62 1.72
C VAL A 103 -3.87 10.14 0.64
N ALA A 104 -5.13 10.56 0.72
CA ALA A 104 -6.14 10.27 -0.31
C ALA A 104 -5.74 10.88 -1.66
N GLU A 105 -5.25 12.11 -1.66
CA GLU A 105 -4.78 12.81 -2.86
C GLU A 105 -3.57 12.10 -3.49
N HIS A 106 -2.59 11.66 -2.68
CA HIS A 106 -1.44 10.89 -3.15
C HIS A 106 -1.86 9.59 -3.82
N CYS A 107 -2.78 8.83 -3.20
CA CYS A 107 -3.32 7.61 -3.80
C CYS A 107 -3.98 7.89 -5.16
N ASN A 108 -4.89 8.88 -5.20
CA ASN A 108 -5.61 9.24 -6.41
C ASN A 108 -4.66 9.70 -7.53
N LYS A 109 -3.68 10.54 -7.22
CA LYS A 109 -2.67 11.00 -8.19
C LYS A 109 -1.84 9.83 -8.73
N THR A 110 -1.37 8.95 -7.85
CA THR A 110 -0.55 7.79 -8.21
C THR A 110 -1.33 6.82 -9.08
N PHE A 111 -2.55 6.45 -8.67
CA PHE A 111 -3.41 5.57 -9.45
C PHE A 111 -3.72 6.15 -10.84
N ASN A 112 -4.13 7.43 -10.91
CA ASN A 112 -4.46 8.06 -12.20
C ASN A 112 -3.25 8.20 -13.13
N ALA A 113 -2.04 8.40 -12.58
CA ALA A 113 -0.82 8.41 -13.36
C ALA A 113 -0.50 7.02 -13.94
N LEU A 114 -0.66 5.96 -13.15
CA LEU A 114 -0.43 4.58 -13.56
C LEU A 114 -1.51 4.08 -14.53
N ARG A 115 -2.76 4.50 -14.34
CA ARG A 115 -3.89 4.25 -15.27
C ARG A 115 -3.55 4.63 -16.71
N LYS A 116 -2.87 5.76 -16.89
CA LYS A 116 -2.49 6.26 -18.22
C LYS A 116 -1.27 5.54 -18.83
N ARG A 117 -0.42 4.92 -18.00
CA ARG A 117 0.89 4.42 -18.43
C ARG A 117 1.00 2.89 -18.46
N GLU A 118 0.33 2.21 -17.54
CA GLU A 118 0.60 0.81 -17.20
C GLU A 118 -0.65 -0.04 -17.01
N LEU A 119 -1.79 0.59 -16.69
CA LEU A 119 -3.06 -0.07 -16.44
C LEU A 119 -4.09 0.30 -17.54
N PHE A 120 -3.63 0.42 -18.79
CA PHE A 120 -4.50 0.76 -19.92
C PHE A 120 -5.46 -0.38 -20.28
N ASP A 121 -5.08 -1.61 -19.93
CA ASP A 121 -5.85 -2.85 -20.07
C ASP A 121 -6.85 -3.06 -18.91
N VAL A 122 -6.67 -2.34 -17.80
CA VAL A 122 -7.53 -2.36 -16.61
C VAL A 122 -8.50 -1.16 -16.64
N SER A 123 -9.51 -1.24 -17.51
CA SER A 123 -10.49 -0.15 -17.68
C SER A 123 -11.66 -0.21 -16.70
N ASP A 124 -11.88 -1.38 -16.09
CA ASP A 124 -13.01 -1.76 -15.23
C ASP A 124 -12.79 -1.42 -13.74
N VAL A 125 -11.62 -0.89 -13.38
CA VAL A 125 -11.30 -0.50 -12.00
C VAL A 125 -11.22 1.03 -11.89
N GLY A 126 -12.01 1.57 -10.97
CA GLY A 126 -12.06 2.99 -10.63
C GLY A 126 -11.09 3.37 -9.51
N ALA A 127 -10.77 4.66 -9.40
CA ALA A 127 -9.95 5.18 -8.31
C ALA A 127 -10.65 4.96 -6.96
N GLU A 128 -11.98 5.04 -6.96
CA GLU A 128 -12.88 4.74 -5.86
C GLU A 128 -12.96 3.25 -5.51
N SER A 129 -12.29 2.34 -6.22
CA SER A 129 -12.11 0.95 -5.79
C SER A 129 -10.74 0.75 -5.15
N VAL A 130 -9.74 1.50 -5.61
CA VAL A 130 -8.33 1.39 -5.20
C VAL A 130 -8.00 2.27 -3.99
N CYS A 131 -8.55 3.48 -3.94
CA CYS A 131 -8.21 4.49 -2.95
C CYS A 131 -9.30 4.63 -1.88
N ARG A 132 -8.88 4.64 -0.62
CA ARG A 132 -9.70 4.93 0.55
C ARG A 132 -10.14 6.39 0.56
N THR A 133 -11.29 6.62 1.16
CA THR A 133 -11.80 7.95 1.53
C THR A 133 -11.13 8.46 2.79
N ASP A 134 -11.27 9.77 3.07
CA ASP A 134 -10.73 10.37 4.29
C ASP A 134 -11.20 9.68 5.58
N SER A 135 -12.47 9.26 5.65
CA SER A 135 -13.00 8.59 6.83
C SER A 135 -12.42 7.19 7.03
N GLU A 136 -12.17 6.46 5.94
CA GLU A 136 -11.50 5.15 5.99
C GLU A 136 -10.04 5.30 6.43
N ILE A 137 -9.32 6.31 5.91
CA ILE A 137 -7.93 6.61 6.32
C ILE A 137 -7.87 6.99 7.80
N LEU A 138 -8.80 7.85 8.27
CA LEU A 138 -8.88 8.24 9.68
C LEU A 138 -9.13 7.05 10.61
N SER A 139 -9.97 6.11 10.17
CA SER A 139 -10.29 4.90 10.95
C SER A 139 -9.07 3.98 11.06
N ALA A 140 -8.43 3.66 9.92
CA ALA A 140 -7.21 2.86 9.89
C ALA A 140 -6.07 3.50 10.71
N ARG A 141 -5.90 4.82 10.61
CA ARG A 141 -4.93 5.58 11.41
C ARG A 141 -5.20 5.44 12.90
N LYS A 142 -6.46 5.53 13.34
CA LYS A 142 -6.84 5.41 14.75
C LYS A 142 -6.56 4.02 15.29
N GLU A 143 -6.90 2.98 14.53
CA GLU A 143 -6.65 1.58 14.89
C GLU A 143 -5.15 1.31 15.07
N LEU A 144 -4.33 1.78 14.13
CA LEU A 144 -2.87 1.64 14.22
C LEU A 144 -2.27 2.40 15.41
N LEU A 145 -2.71 3.63 15.67
CA LEU A 145 -2.27 4.40 16.84
C LEU A 145 -2.65 3.69 18.14
N GLN A 146 -3.85 3.11 18.23
CA GLN A 146 -4.29 2.34 19.39
C GLN A 146 -3.42 1.09 19.59
N ALA A 147 -3.11 0.37 18.51
CA ALA A 147 -2.25 -0.80 18.54
C ALA A 147 -0.81 -0.46 18.96
N ILE A 148 -0.23 0.62 18.43
CA ILE A 148 1.09 1.15 18.84
C ILE A 148 1.09 1.49 20.34
N ASN A 149 0.06 2.19 20.83
CA ASN A 149 -0.03 2.59 22.24
C ASN A 149 -0.24 1.40 23.18
N SER A 150 -0.84 0.32 22.68
CA SER A 150 -1.03 -0.93 23.42
C SER A 150 0.18 -1.86 23.31
N ASN A 151 1.26 -1.44 22.63
CA ASN A 151 2.45 -2.26 22.31
C ASN A 151 2.08 -3.60 21.65
N VAL A 152 1.08 -3.60 20.78
CA VAL A 152 0.78 -4.77 19.94
C VAL A 152 1.98 -5.03 19.05
N VAL A 153 2.39 -6.29 19.00
CA VAL A 153 3.45 -6.78 18.13
C VAL A 153 2.80 -7.65 17.07
N CYS A 154 3.20 -7.52 15.81
CA CYS A 154 2.86 -8.54 14.82
C CYS A 154 3.65 -9.80 15.12
N GLU A 155 2.95 -10.90 15.32
CA GLU A 155 3.56 -12.22 15.39
C GLU A 155 4.13 -12.54 14.01
N SER A 156 5.39 -12.97 13.98
CA SER A 156 6.00 -13.50 12.76
C SER A 156 5.53 -14.95 12.65
N GLU A 157 4.89 -15.33 11.56
CA GLU A 157 4.80 -16.75 11.19
C GLU A 157 6.20 -17.32 10.91
#